data_AF-A0A919B0L4-F1
#
_entry.id   AF-A0A919B0L4-F1
#
_cell.length_a   1.000
_cell.length_b   1.000
_cell.length_c   1.000
_cell.angle_alpha   90.00
_cell.angle_beta   90.00
_cell.angle_gamma   90.00
#
_symmetry.space_group_name_H-M   'P 1'
#
loop_
_entity.id
_entity.type
_entity.pdbx_description
1 polymer ?
#
loop_
_entity_poly.entity_id
_entity_poly.type
_entity_poly.pdbx_seq_one_letter_code
_entity_poly.pdbx_strand_id
1 'polypeptide(L)'
;MPFEILPSVEVLLDLYYKEKLDQVQIARIYGVSKQAVSIAMSGYMTETPAAKVASLIPWEMADGAHHRKYESKRVKALMRRRMMDTTLTQQQRKWAAGIARRFPGEVLDYDPASPDGFKWVERTERDGGLFFRWPAGKELPTGEEDLRLITIKSPVEEKKEQLALELAIAKVAEGKDEKAAVKEAVAEVEAQGE
;
A
#
# COMPACT_ATOMS: atom_id res chain seq x y z
N MET A 1 -17.03 -12.83 33.78
CA MET A 1 -16.90 -11.73 32.80
C MET A 1 -18.05 -11.86 31.83
N PRO A 2 -18.87 -10.81 31.62
CA PRO A 2 -19.93 -10.86 30.63
C PRO A 2 -19.32 -11.07 29.25
N PHE A 3 -19.92 -11.95 28.44
CA PHE A 3 -19.50 -12.14 27.05
C PHE A 3 -19.88 -10.88 26.27
N GLU A 4 -18.90 -10.07 25.90
CA GLU A 4 -19.12 -8.89 25.08
C GLU A 4 -19.50 -9.33 23.66
N ILE A 5 -20.66 -8.86 23.22
CA ILE A 5 -21.22 -9.17 21.91
C ILE A 5 -20.36 -8.46 20.87
N LEU A 6 -19.82 -9.23 19.92
CA LEU A 6 -19.13 -8.68 18.76
C LEU A 6 -20.08 -7.72 18.02
N PRO A 7 -19.66 -6.48 17.69
CA PRO A 7 -20.53 -5.52 17.01
C PRO A 7 -20.90 -6.02 15.61
N SER A 8 -21.84 -5.34 14.96
CA SER A 8 -22.26 -5.70 13.60
C SER A 8 -21.07 -5.64 12.63
N VAL A 9 -21.19 -6.38 11.54
CA VAL A 9 -20.12 -6.44 10.54
C VAL A 9 -19.85 -5.05 9.95
N GLU A 10 -20.86 -4.21 9.76
CA GLU A 10 -20.63 -2.84 9.26
C GLU A 10 -19.69 -2.05 10.17
N VAL A 11 -19.86 -2.17 11.48
CA VAL A 11 -18.98 -1.53 12.47
C VAL A 11 -17.57 -2.10 12.39
N LEU A 12 -17.42 -3.42 12.26
CA LEU A 12 -16.10 -4.06 12.12
C LEU A 12 -15.38 -3.58 10.84
N LEU A 13 -16.11 -3.44 9.74
CA LEU A 13 -15.57 -2.95 8.47
C LEU A 13 -15.19 -1.47 8.56
N ASP A 14 -15.99 -0.65 9.24
CA ASP A 14 -15.66 0.77 9.48
C ASP A 14 -14.39 0.91 10.31
N LEU A 15 -14.26 0.15 11.40
CA LEU A 15 -13.04 0.14 12.21
C LEU A 15 -11.82 -0.34 11.40
N TYR A 16 -12.01 -1.31 10.52
CA TYR A 16 -10.93 -1.84 9.70
C TYR A 16 -10.51 -0.89 8.57
N TYR A 17 -11.47 -0.34 7.82
CA TYR A 17 -11.20 0.46 6.62
C TYR A 17 -11.06 1.96 6.90
N LYS A 18 -11.86 2.54 7.81
CA LYS A 18 -11.83 3.97 8.13
C LYS A 18 -10.80 4.25 9.23
N GLU A 19 -10.88 3.52 10.33
CA GLU A 19 -10.00 3.72 11.49
C GLU A 19 -8.64 2.99 11.37
N LYS A 20 -8.45 2.21 10.30
CA LYS A 20 -7.21 1.46 10.00
C LYS A 20 -6.76 0.53 11.14
N LEU A 21 -7.71 0.02 11.93
CA LEU A 21 -7.43 -0.92 13.00
C LEU A 21 -7.29 -2.35 12.46
N ASP A 22 -6.29 -3.08 12.95
CA ASP A 22 -6.17 -4.50 12.65
C ASP A 22 -7.15 -5.35 13.49
N GLN A 23 -7.37 -6.60 13.06
CA GLN A 23 -8.29 -7.52 13.75
C GLN A 23 -7.89 -7.82 15.20
N VAL A 24 -6.62 -7.65 15.57
CA VAL A 24 -6.13 -7.86 16.95
C VAL A 24 -6.52 -6.67 17.82
N GLN A 25 -6.37 -5.45 17.30
CA GLN A 25 -6.81 -4.21 17.94
C GLN A 25 -8.33 -4.22 18.13
N ILE A 26 -9.08 -4.57 17.08
CA ILE A 26 -10.55 -4.70 17.16
C ILE A 26 -10.93 -5.76 18.20
N ALA A 27 -10.27 -6.91 18.21
CA ALA A 27 -10.55 -7.96 19.18
C ALA A 27 -10.31 -7.51 20.63
N ARG A 28 -9.27 -6.71 20.86
CA ARG A 28 -8.97 -6.12 22.18
C ARG A 28 -10.04 -5.12 22.62
N ILE A 29 -10.57 -4.30 21.71
CA ILE A 29 -11.60 -3.29 22.02
C ILE A 29 -12.89 -3.95 22.53
N TYR A 30 -13.27 -5.08 21.95
CA TYR A 30 -14.53 -5.76 22.26
C TYR A 30 -14.37 -7.03 23.12
N GLY A 31 -13.19 -7.25 23.71
CA GLY A 31 -12.97 -8.41 24.59
C GLY A 31 -13.16 -9.78 23.91
N VAL A 32 -13.01 -9.87 22.59
CA VAL A 32 -13.19 -11.10 21.80
C VAL A 32 -11.86 -11.68 21.31
N SER A 33 -11.88 -12.85 20.68
CA SER A 33 -10.70 -13.40 20.01
C SER A 33 -10.54 -12.82 18.60
N LYS A 34 -9.29 -12.73 18.11
CA LYS A 34 -8.99 -12.39 16.70
C LYS A 34 -9.76 -13.29 15.73
N GLN A 35 -9.90 -14.58 16.06
CA GLN A 35 -10.62 -15.54 15.22
C GLN A 35 -12.10 -15.20 15.09
N ALA A 36 -12.74 -14.74 16.16
CA ALA A 36 -14.14 -14.30 16.12
C ALA A 36 -14.33 -13.10 15.19
N VAL A 37 -13.45 -12.09 15.29
CA VAL A 37 -13.44 -10.93 14.37
C VAL A 37 -13.23 -11.38 12.93
N SER A 38 -12.24 -12.25 12.69
CA SER A 38 -11.93 -12.77 11.36
C SER A 38 -13.09 -13.55 10.74
N ILE A 39 -13.81 -14.36 11.52
CA ILE A 39 -14.96 -15.13 11.03
C ILE A 39 -16.13 -14.21 10.70
N ALA A 40 -16.41 -13.21 11.54
CA ALA A 40 -17.48 -12.25 11.28
C ALA A 40 -17.23 -11.42 10.01
N MET A 41 -15.96 -11.07 9.75
CA MET A 41 -15.59 -10.28 8.58
C MET A 41 -15.37 -11.11 7.30
N SER A 42 -15.15 -12.43 7.39
CA SER A 42 -14.74 -13.25 6.25
C SER A 42 -15.79 -13.34 5.14
N GLY A 43 -17.09 -13.22 5.48
CA GLY A 43 -18.18 -13.17 4.50
C GLY A 43 -18.27 -11.86 3.72
N TYR A 44 -17.53 -10.82 4.14
CA TYR A 44 -17.67 -9.45 3.65
C TYR A 44 -16.35 -8.86 3.13
N MET A 45 -15.21 -9.43 3.53
CA MET A 45 -13.95 -9.20 2.83
C MET A 45 -13.98 -9.96 1.50
N THR A 46 -14.60 -9.36 0.49
CA THR A 46 -14.82 -9.97 -0.83
C THR A 46 -13.53 -10.23 -1.60
N GLU A 47 -12.43 -9.55 -1.28
CA GLU A 47 -11.14 -9.76 -1.91
C GLU A 47 -10.01 -9.78 -0.88
N THR A 48 -9.29 -10.91 -0.80
CA THR A 48 -8.10 -11.00 0.05
C THR A 48 -7.01 -10.05 -0.47
N PRO A 49 -6.10 -9.53 0.37
CA PRO A 49 -4.97 -8.72 -0.10
C PRO A 49 -4.16 -9.40 -1.20
N ALA A 50 -4.05 -10.73 -1.15
CA ALA A 50 -3.37 -11.50 -2.18
C ALA A 50 -4.12 -11.49 -3.53
N ALA A 51 -5.44 -11.60 -3.51
CA ALA A 51 -6.28 -11.53 -4.71
C ALA A 51 -6.26 -10.12 -5.32
N LYS A 52 -6.44 -9.09 -4.47
CA LYS A 52 -6.37 -7.68 -4.90
C LYS A 52 -5.03 -7.34 -5.53
N VAL A 53 -3.94 -7.76 -4.91
CA VAL A 53 -2.61 -7.55 -5.47
C VAL A 53 -2.40 -8.32 -6.76
N ALA A 54 -3.00 -9.51 -6.91
CA ALA A 54 -2.90 -10.27 -8.15
C ALA A 54 -3.64 -9.59 -9.32
N SER A 55 -4.78 -8.95 -9.08
CA SER A 55 -5.54 -8.22 -10.11
C SER A 55 -4.86 -6.94 -10.60
N LEU A 56 -3.95 -6.37 -9.80
CA LEU A 56 -3.19 -5.16 -10.15
C LEU A 56 -1.88 -5.41 -10.92
N ILE A 57 -1.48 -6.67 -11.10
CA ILE A 57 -0.27 -7.00 -11.86
C ILE A 57 -0.59 -7.05 -13.36
N PRO A 58 0.00 -6.19 -14.20
CA PRO A 58 -0.41 -6.09 -15.60
C PRO A 58 0.23 -7.14 -16.51
N TRP A 59 1.17 -7.96 -16.00
CA TRP A 59 1.89 -8.93 -16.82
C TRP A 59 1.31 -10.34 -16.68
N GLU A 60 1.11 -10.98 -17.82
CA GLU A 60 0.99 -12.42 -17.89
C GLU A 60 2.41 -13.00 -17.89
N MET A 61 2.78 -13.66 -16.79
CA MET A 61 4.10 -14.26 -16.68
C MET A 61 4.16 -15.49 -17.60
N ALA A 62 5.05 -15.46 -18.59
CA ALA A 62 5.32 -16.63 -19.43
C ALA A 62 5.72 -17.84 -18.57
N ASP A 63 5.21 -19.02 -18.93
CA ASP A 63 5.59 -20.27 -18.29
C ASP A 63 7.10 -20.50 -18.47
N GLY A 64 7.80 -20.80 -17.36
CA GLY A 64 9.25 -20.90 -17.38
C GLY A 64 9.92 -20.82 -16.01
N ALA A 65 11.25 -20.83 -16.05
CA ALA A 65 12.16 -21.10 -14.95
C ALA A 65 11.94 -20.27 -13.67
N HIS A 66 12.30 -20.86 -12.53
CA HIS A 66 12.04 -20.35 -11.18
C HIS A 66 12.49 -18.90 -10.94
N HIS A 67 13.58 -18.46 -11.57
CA HIS A 67 14.11 -17.10 -11.45
C HIS A 67 13.13 -16.02 -11.92
N ARG A 68 12.32 -16.31 -12.94
CA ARG A 68 11.29 -15.40 -13.49
C ARG A 68 10.18 -15.06 -12.49
N LYS A 69 9.98 -15.89 -11.47
CA LYS A 69 8.88 -15.74 -10.49
C LYS A 69 9.31 -15.05 -9.18
N TYR A 70 10.60 -14.77 -8.96
CA TYR A 70 11.04 -14.18 -7.69
C TYR A 70 10.71 -12.70 -7.60
N GLU A 71 11.02 -11.90 -8.62
CA GLU A 71 10.77 -10.45 -8.56
C GLU A 71 9.28 -10.14 -8.48
N SER A 72 8.44 -10.88 -9.21
CA SER A 72 6.98 -10.76 -9.09
C SER A 72 6.50 -11.08 -7.67
N LYS A 73 7.05 -12.10 -6.99
CA LYS A 73 6.73 -12.39 -5.59
C LYS A 73 7.14 -11.26 -4.65
N ARG A 74 8.30 -10.64 -4.88
CA ARG A 74 8.79 -9.52 -4.08
C ARG A 74 7.91 -8.28 -4.25
N VAL A 75 7.52 -7.98 -5.49
CA VAL A 75 6.54 -6.93 -5.82
C VAL A 75 5.22 -7.18 -5.10
N LYS A 76 4.66 -8.38 -5.22
CA LYS A 76 3.41 -8.74 -4.55
C LYS A 76 3.52 -8.61 -3.03
N ALA A 77 4.68 -8.97 -2.44
CA ALA A 77 4.93 -8.80 -1.01
C ALA A 77 4.98 -7.33 -0.60
N LEU A 78 5.56 -6.44 -1.41
CA LEU A 78 5.54 -5.00 -1.17
C LEU A 78 4.11 -4.46 -1.19
N MET A 79 3.33 -4.78 -2.22
CA MET A 79 1.95 -4.31 -2.35
C MET A 79 1.09 -4.78 -1.16
N ARG A 80 1.17 -6.07 -0.82
CA ARG A 80 0.47 -6.63 0.36
C ARG A 80 0.90 -5.95 1.66
N ARG A 81 2.18 -5.58 1.80
CA ARG A 81 2.67 -4.85 2.99
C ARG A 81 2.03 -3.48 3.10
N ARG A 82 1.80 -2.80 1.98
CA ARG A 82 1.14 -1.49 1.94
C ARG A 82 -0.35 -1.55 2.26
N MET A 83 -0.97 -2.71 2.03
CA MET A 83 -2.31 -3.04 2.52
C MET A 83 -2.34 -3.47 3.99
N MET A 84 -1.23 -3.30 4.73
CA MET A 84 -1.10 -3.75 6.13
C MET A 84 -1.41 -5.24 6.34
N ASP A 85 -1.09 -6.08 5.35
CA ASP A 85 -1.36 -7.51 5.44
C ASP A 85 -0.52 -8.18 6.54
N THR A 86 -1.19 -8.50 7.64
CA THR A 86 -0.58 -9.13 8.82
C THR A 86 -0.16 -10.59 8.58
N THR A 87 -0.58 -11.21 7.48
CA THR A 87 -0.25 -12.60 7.12
C THR A 87 1.09 -12.74 6.40
N LEU A 88 1.80 -11.64 6.14
CA LEU A 88 3.12 -11.68 5.51
C LEU A 88 4.16 -12.39 6.39
N THR A 89 4.86 -13.35 5.80
CA THR A 89 5.99 -14.04 6.44
C THR A 89 7.17 -13.10 6.64
N GLN A 90 8.08 -13.44 7.57
CA GLN A 90 9.29 -12.66 7.80
C GLN A 90 10.13 -12.48 6.51
N GLN A 91 10.18 -13.52 5.68
CA GLN A 91 10.88 -13.48 4.39
C GLN A 91 10.23 -12.49 3.41
N GLN A 92 8.90 -12.48 3.33
CA GLN A 92 8.16 -11.54 2.48
C GLN A 92 8.34 -10.08 2.94
N ARG A 93 8.39 -9.85 4.26
CA ARG A 93 8.69 -8.52 4.82
C ARG A 93 10.09 -8.03 4.42
N LYS A 94 11.09 -8.92 4.46
CA LYS A 94 12.46 -8.64 3.99
C LYS A 94 12.48 -8.32 2.49
N TRP A 95 11.77 -9.10 1.67
CA TRP A 95 11.64 -8.85 0.24
C TRP A 95 11.03 -7.48 -0.07
N ALA A 96 9.93 -7.12 0.60
CA ALA A 96 9.28 -5.82 0.45
C ALA A 96 10.25 -4.67 0.78
N ALA A 97 11.01 -4.78 1.88
CA ALA A 97 12.01 -3.78 2.25
C ALA A 97 13.15 -3.66 1.23
N GLY A 98 13.55 -4.77 0.59
CA GLY A 98 14.60 -4.77 -0.43
C GLY A 98 14.21 -4.01 -1.69
N ILE A 99 12.97 -4.15 -2.16
CA ILE A 99 12.47 -3.39 -3.32
C ILE A 99 12.42 -1.90 -3.01
N ALA A 100 11.90 -1.51 -1.84
CA ALA A 100 11.76 -0.10 -1.49
C ALA A 100 13.09 0.68 -1.50
N ARG A 101 14.23 -0.01 -1.29
CA ARG A 101 15.57 0.60 -1.33
C ARG A 101 16.10 0.91 -2.72
N ARG A 102 15.57 0.26 -3.77
CA ARG A 102 15.98 0.53 -5.17
C ARG A 102 15.31 1.77 -5.74
N PHE A 103 14.25 2.21 -5.08
CA PHE A 103 13.59 3.47 -5.37
C PHE A 103 14.37 4.63 -4.71
N PRO A 104 14.48 5.82 -5.34
CA PRO A 104 13.75 6.29 -6.53
C PRO A 104 14.40 5.97 -7.89
N GLY A 105 15.66 5.53 -7.94
CA GLY A 105 16.43 5.49 -9.21
C GLY A 105 16.02 4.41 -10.21
N GLU A 106 15.60 3.23 -9.73
CA GLU A 106 15.26 2.11 -10.60
C GLU A 106 13.74 1.82 -10.64
N VAL A 107 13.32 1.15 -11.71
CA VAL A 107 11.99 0.58 -11.89
C VAL A 107 12.12 -0.88 -12.35
N LEU A 108 11.24 -1.75 -11.87
CA LEU A 108 11.21 -3.14 -12.32
C LEU A 108 10.50 -3.25 -13.67
N ASP A 109 11.19 -3.74 -14.70
CA ASP A 109 10.62 -3.97 -16.03
C ASP A 109 10.45 -5.46 -16.29
N TYR A 110 9.43 -5.83 -17.08
CA TYR A 110 9.16 -7.21 -17.48
C TYR A 110 9.22 -7.35 -18.98
N ASP A 111 10.13 -8.22 -19.44
CA ASP A 111 10.33 -8.59 -20.82
C ASP A 111 10.11 -10.11 -20.97
N PRO A 112 8.97 -10.57 -21.53
CA PRO A 112 8.69 -11.99 -21.67
C PRO A 112 9.64 -12.70 -22.63
N ALA A 113 10.32 -11.98 -23.54
CA ALA A 113 11.30 -12.54 -24.45
C ALA A 113 12.68 -12.71 -23.80
N SER A 114 12.94 -12.03 -22.67
CA SER A 114 14.20 -12.15 -21.93
C SER A 114 14.30 -13.51 -21.22
N PRO A 115 15.50 -14.15 -21.19
CA PRO A 115 15.74 -15.34 -20.39
C PRO A 115 15.34 -15.18 -18.92
N ASP A 116 15.57 -13.99 -18.36
CA ASP A 116 15.35 -13.68 -16.94
C ASP A 116 13.94 -13.14 -16.64
N GLY A 117 13.24 -12.64 -17.67
CA GLY A 117 11.91 -12.04 -17.54
C GLY A 117 11.97 -10.64 -16.91
N PHE A 118 12.32 -10.56 -15.63
CA PHE A 118 12.37 -9.29 -14.89
C PHE A 118 13.77 -8.69 -14.85
N LYS A 119 13.87 -7.38 -15.03
CA LYS A 119 15.11 -6.62 -14.90
C LYS A 119 14.86 -5.28 -14.21
N TRP A 120 15.84 -4.83 -13.43
CA TRP A 120 15.84 -3.46 -12.92
C TRP A 120 16.44 -2.56 -13.99
N VAL A 121 15.75 -1.46 -14.30
CA VAL A 121 16.18 -0.48 -15.29
C VAL A 121 16.07 0.91 -14.72
N GLU A 122 16.81 1.85 -15.30
CA GLU A 122 16.70 3.26 -14.94
C GLU A 122 15.27 3.78 -15.20
N ARG A 123 14.80 4.58 -14.25
CA ARG A 123 13.48 5.22 -14.31
C ARG A 123 13.45 6.27 -15.40
N THR A 124 12.33 6.34 -16.10
CA THR A 124 12.01 7.38 -17.10
C THR A 124 10.83 8.22 -16.62
N GLU A 125 10.60 9.38 -17.22
CA GLU A 125 9.45 10.23 -16.90
C GLU A 125 8.10 9.49 -17.00
N ARG A 126 8.00 8.56 -17.96
CA ARG A 126 6.81 7.72 -18.16
C ARG A 126 6.49 6.81 -16.97
N ASP A 127 7.51 6.43 -16.21
CA ASP A 127 7.32 5.52 -15.08
C ASP A 127 6.70 6.26 -13.87
N GLY A 128 6.76 7.59 -13.81
CA GLY A 128 6.22 8.41 -12.74
C GLY A 128 6.66 7.89 -11.36
N GLY A 129 5.70 7.67 -10.46
CA GLY A 129 5.92 7.06 -9.14
C GLY A 129 5.87 5.53 -9.11
N LEU A 130 5.69 4.82 -10.23
CA LEU A 130 5.44 3.37 -10.24
C LEU A 130 6.69 2.57 -9.83
N PHE A 131 6.58 1.53 -9.00
CA PHE A 131 7.75 0.66 -8.71
C PHE A 131 8.04 -0.36 -9.81
N PHE A 132 7.14 -0.50 -10.78
CA PHE A 132 7.38 -1.28 -11.99
C PHE A 132 6.87 -0.57 -13.24
N ARG A 133 7.45 -0.93 -14.39
CA ARG A 133 7.12 -0.32 -15.67
C ARG A 133 5.77 -0.84 -16.14
N TRP A 134 4.83 0.08 -16.30
CA TRP A 134 3.51 -0.25 -16.82
C TRP A 134 3.59 -0.54 -18.33
N PRO A 135 3.04 -1.67 -18.81
CA PRO A 135 3.06 -1.99 -20.23
C PRO A 135 2.43 -0.88 -21.09
N ALA A 136 3.01 -0.64 -22.27
CA ALA A 136 2.44 0.32 -23.21
C ALA A 136 1.06 -0.14 -23.70
N GLY A 137 0.12 0.81 -23.81
CA GLY A 137 -1.24 0.53 -24.27
C GLY A 137 -2.15 -0.15 -23.25
N LYS A 138 -1.68 -0.44 -22.03
CA LYS A 138 -2.55 -0.88 -20.93
C LYS A 138 -3.00 0.32 -20.10
N GLU A 139 -4.30 0.38 -19.80
CA GLU A 139 -4.84 1.39 -18.90
C GLU A 139 -4.28 1.17 -17.48
N LEU A 140 -3.93 2.27 -16.82
CA LEU A 140 -3.61 2.24 -15.40
C LEU A 140 -4.90 2.05 -14.60
N PRO A 141 -4.83 1.42 -13.40
CA PRO A 141 -5.95 1.41 -12.48
C PRO A 141 -6.40 2.85 -12.18
N THR A 142 -7.71 3.09 -12.19
CA THR A 142 -8.28 4.43 -11.95
C THR A 142 -8.59 4.69 -10.48
N GLY A 143 -8.65 3.65 -9.65
CA GLY A 143 -8.88 3.77 -8.21
C GLY A 143 -7.66 4.35 -7.50
N GLU A 144 -7.87 5.37 -6.67
CA GLU A 144 -6.81 6.02 -5.88
C GLU A 144 -6.05 5.00 -5.00
N GLU A 145 -6.77 4.11 -4.33
CA GLU A 145 -6.17 3.04 -3.53
C GLU A 145 -5.34 2.09 -4.38
N ASP A 146 -5.78 1.78 -5.60
CA ASP A 146 -5.06 0.87 -6.51
C ASP A 146 -3.77 1.51 -7.01
N LEU A 147 -3.84 2.79 -7.40
CA LEU A 147 -2.68 3.60 -7.77
C LEU A 147 -1.69 3.67 -6.60
N ARG A 148 -2.16 3.95 -5.39
CA ARG A 148 -1.33 3.96 -4.17
C ARG A 148 -0.62 2.64 -3.96
N LEU A 149 -1.23 1.50 -4.31
CA LEU A 149 -0.59 0.19 -4.19
C LEU A 149 0.49 -0.05 -5.23
N ILE A 150 0.49 0.64 -6.37
CA ILE A 150 1.47 0.48 -7.46
C ILE A 150 2.52 1.62 -7.55
N THR A 151 2.35 2.72 -6.81
CA THR A 151 3.27 3.88 -6.80
C THR A 151 4.01 4.06 -5.48
N ILE A 152 5.33 4.19 -5.45
CA ILE A 152 6.08 4.67 -4.27
C ILE A 152 6.26 6.19 -4.42
N LYS A 153 5.93 6.95 -3.37
CA LYS A 153 6.25 8.38 -3.31
C LYS A 153 7.75 8.53 -3.07
N SER A 154 8.41 9.49 -3.71
CA SER A 154 9.82 9.82 -3.43
C SER A 154 10.03 9.93 -1.92
N PRO A 155 11.17 9.46 -1.34
CA PRO A 155 11.49 9.77 0.05
C PRO A 155 11.42 11.27 0.36
N VAL A 156 11.66 12.12 -0.66
CA VAL A 156 11.46 13.57 -0.58
C VAL A 156 9.99 13.94 -0.48
N GLU A 157 9.12 13.33 -1.28
CA GLU A 157 7.66 13.54 -1.24
C GLU A 157 7.06 13.01 0.06
N GLU A 158 7.44 11.82 0.53
CA GLU A 158 7.01 11.29 1.83
C GLU A 158 7.41 12.24 2.97
N LYS A 159 8.63 12.78 2.92
CA LYS A 159 9.11 13.76 3.91
C LYS A 159 8.35 15.09 3.81
N LYS A 160 8.03 15.56 2.60
CA LYS A 160 7.19 16.76 2.39
C LYS A 160 5.79 16.55 2.96
N GLU A 161 5.16 15.40 2.71
CA GLU A 161 3.84 15.08 3.26
C GLU A 161 3.86 14.96 4.79
N GLN A 162 4.91 14.34 5.34
CA GLN A 162 5.05 14.22 6.79
C GLN A 162 5.24 15.60 7.44
N LEU A 163 6.06 16.47 6.85
CA LEU A 163 6.23 17.85 7.30
C LEU A 163 4.92 18.65 7.17
N ALA A 164 4.18 18.49 6.07
CA ALA A 164 2.89 19.13 5.86
C ALA A 164 1.85 18.65 6.89
N LEU A 165 1.86 17.37 7.25
CA LEU A 165 1.00 16.81 8.28
C LEU A 165 1.35 17.37 9.67
N GLU A 166 2.64 17.43 10.02
CA GLU A 166 3.11 18.03 11.29
C GLU A 166 2.72 19.50 11.40
N LEU A 167 2.90 20.28 10.32
CA LEU A 167 2.46 21.68 10.22
C LEU A 167 0.94 21.82 10.33
N ALA A 168 0.17 20.95 9.67
CA ALA A 168 -1.28 20.96 9.74
C ALA A 168 -1.78 20.68 11.16
N ILE A 169 -1.20 19.70 11.87
CA ILE A 169 -1.52 19.39 13.26
C ILE A 169 -1.22 20.59 14.17
N ALA A 170 -0.07 21.23 13.99
CA ALA A 170 0.29 22.43 14.76
C ALA A 170 -0.73 23.56 14.53
N LYS A 171 -1.12 23.81 13.28
CA LYS A 171 -2.11 24.83 12.89
C LYS A 171 -3.51 24.54 13.43
N VAL A 172 -3.94 23.28 13.46
CA VAL A 172 -5.22 22.89 14.08
C VAL A 172 -5.17 23.11 15.59
N ALA A 173 -4.03 22.83 16.25
CA ALA A 173 -3.86 23.10 17.68
C ALA A 173 -3.94 24.60 18.02
N GLU A 174 -3.60 25.48 17.08
CA GLU A 174 -3.78 26.95 17.18
C GLU A 174 -5.23 27.42 16.93
N GLY A 175 -6.17 26.48 16.72
CA GLY A 175 -7.58 26.78 16.52
C GLY A 175 -7.97 27.06 15.07
N LYS A 176 -7.10 26.76 14.09
CA LYS A 176 -7.48 26.82 12.67
C LYS A 176 -8.42 25.67 12.32
N ASP A 177 -9.33 25.95 11.39
CA ASP A 177 -10.15 24.92 10.74
C ASP A 177 -9.25 23.87 10.05
N GLU A 178 -9.61 22.59 10.18
CA GLU A 178 -8.82 21.45 9.71
C GLU A 178 -8.51 21.54 8.21
N LYS A 179 -9.47 21.93 7.38
CA LYS A 179 -9.25 22.03 5.93
C LYS A 179 -8.37 23.22 5.58
N ALA A 180 -8.52 24.34 6.29
CA ALA A 180 -7.66 25.51 6.12
C ALA A 180 -6.21 25.20 6.54
N ALA A 181 -6.04 24.49 7.66
CA ALA A 181 -4.73 24.10 8.19
C ALA A 181 -3.96 23.20 7.22
N VAL A 182 -4.62 22.17 6.67
CA VAL A 182 -4.01 21.26 5.68
C VAL A 182 -3.62 22.02 4.42
N LYS A 183 -4.51 22.86 3.87
CA LYS A 183 -4.23 23.61 2.64
C LYS A 183 -3.04 24.56 2.81
N GLU A 184 -2.97 25.25 3.95
CA GLU A 184 -1.89 26.19 4.23
C GLU A 184 -0.56 25.50 4.50
N ALA A 185 -0.58 24.33 5.17
CA ALA A 185 0.62 23.53 5.41
C ALA A 185 1.20 22.96 4.11
N VAL A 186 0.37 22.46 3.20
CA VAL A 186 0.82 21.97 1.89
C VAL A 186 1.48 23.10 1.09
N ALA A 187 0.84 24.28 1.00
CA ALA A 187 1.39 25.42 0.28
C ALA A 187 2.74 25.90 0.85
N GLU A 188 2.89 25.87 2.17
CA GLU A 188 4.13 26.27 2.86
C GLU A 188 5.29 25.30 2.59
N VAL A 189 5.00 23.99 2.58
CA VAL A 189 6.01 22.96 2.24
C VAL A 189 6.39 23.00 0.77
N GLU A 190 5.45 23.30 -0.12
CA GLU A 190 5.71 23.48 -1.55
C GLU A 190 6.62 24.69 -1.80
N ALA A 191 6.36 25.83 -1.15
CA ALA A 191 7.16 27.05 -1.28
C ALA A 191 8.59 26.92 -0.72
N GLN A 192 8.85 25.98 0.19
CA GLN A 192 10.18 25.70 0.74
C GLN A 192 11.00 24.70 -0.12
N GLY A 193 10.37 24.11 -1.14
CA GLY A 193 10.95 23.03 -1.95
C GLY A 193 11.33 23.40 -3.39
N GLU A 194 11.20 24.68 -3.78
CA GLU A 194 11.78 25.29 -5.00
C GLU A 194 13.16 25.90 -4.70
#